data_AF-A0AA40D757-F1
#
_entry.id   AF-A0AA40D757-F1
#
_cell.length_a   1.000
_cell.length_b   1.000
_cell.length_c   1.000
_cell.angle_alpha   90.00
_cell.angle_beta   90.00
_cell.angle_gamma   90.00
#
_symmetry.space_group_name_H-M   'P 1'
#
loop_
_entity.id
_entity.type
_entity.pdbx_description
1 polymer ?
#
loop_
_entity_poly.entity_id
_entity_poly.type
_entity_poly.pdbx_seq_one_letter_code
_entity_poly.pdbx_strand_id
1 'polypeptide(L)'
;MFNLKTATILLAMGVLSATAAPSVDTSADNNIMALNVPGSYNDRISSIRNLDKNRFHCVWYEHSNCGGRSYSNQEDANLHDGDGFFSDRISSWRCNTRQFRAAAAGSEVVDVAEQQ
;
A
#
# COMPACT_ATOMS: atom_id res chain seq x y z
N MET A 1 41.85 40.35 -46.98
CA MET A 1 41.51 39.06 -46.33
C MET A 1 40.55 39.37 -45.19
N PHE A 2 39.24 39.21 -45.40
CA PHE A 2 38.23 39.52 -44.39
C PHE A 2 37.79 38.21 -43.71
N ASN A 3 37.93 38.20 -42.38
CA ASN A 3 37.78 37.05 -41.51
C ASN A 3 36.31 36.63 -41.41
N LEU A 4 36.02 35.40 -41.85
CA LEU A 4 34.73 34.74 -41.70
C LEU A 4 34.70 34.05 -40.34
N LYS A 5 33.87 34.53 -39.41
CA LYS A 5 33.38 33.76 -38.23
C LYS A 5 32.34 34.59 -37.46
N THR A 6 31.16 34.77 -38.06
CA THR A 6 29.99 35.26 -37.32
C THR A 6 29.24 34.04 -36.79
N ALA A 7 29.35 33.84 -35.48
CA ALA A 7 28.61 32.84 -34.73
C ALA A 7 27.13 33.22 -34.66
N THR A 8 26.23 32.29 -34.99
CA THR A 8 24.80 32.41 -34.67
C THR A 8 24.40 31.16 -33.92
N ILE A 9 24.36 31.24 -32.60
CA ILE A 9 23.89 30.17 -31.70
C ILE A 9 22.37 30.31 -31.62
N LEU A 10 21.65 29.35 -32.20
CA LEU A 10 20.20 29.26 -32.12
C LEU A 10 19.83 28.68 -30.74
N LEU A 11 19.35 29.52 -29.83
CA LEU A 11 18.68 29.05 -28.61
C LEU A 11 17.29 28.52 -29.00
N ALA A 12 17.20 27.22 -29.26
CA ALA A 12 15.93 26.51 -29.27
C ALA A 12 15.47 26.35 -27.81
N MET A 13 14.73 27.33 -27.30
CA MET A 13 14.01 27.20 -26.04
C MET A 13 12.82 26.25 -26.24
N GLY A 14 13.11 24.95 -26.19
CA GLY A 14 12.10 23.91 -26.06
C GLY A 14 11.49 23.98 -24.66
N VAL A 15 10.21 24.35 -24.60
CA VAL A 15 9.38 24.18 -23.41
C VAL A 15 9.27 22.69 -23.11
N LEU A 16 10.10 22.20 -22.20
CA LEU A 16 9.85 20.95 -21.49
C LEU A 16 8.73 21.23 -20.49
N SER A 17 7.49 20.94 -20.88
CA SER A 17 6.39 20.81 -19.93
C SER A 17 6.72 19.66 -18.99
N ALA A 18 7.19 19.98 -17.80
CA ALA A 18 7.24 19.03 -16.71
C ALA A 18 5.80 18.75 -16.29
N THR A 19 5.27 17.57 -16.64
CA THR A 19 4.14 17.04 -15.88
C THR A 19 4.69 16.72 -14.50
N ALA A 20 4.47 17.63 -13.55
CA ALA A 20 4.64 17.32 -12.15
C ALA A 20 3.73 16.12 -11.88
N ALA A 21 4.31 14.92 -11.81
CA ALA A 21 3.62 13.78 -11.26
C ALA A 21 3.10 14.21 -9.90
N PRO A 22 1.82 13.93 -9.56
CA PRO A 22 1.35 14.21 -8.22
C PRO A 22 2.30 13.52 -7.26
N SER A 23 3.00 14.31 -6.44
CA SER A 23 3.73 13.78 -5.31
C SER A 23 2.69 13.09 -4.45
N VAL A 24 2.72 11.75 -4.42
CA VAL A 24 2.00 11.00 -3.40
C VAL A 24 2.57 11.49 -2.09
N ASP A 25 1.80 12.33 -1.43
CA ASP A 25 2.06 12.71 -0.07
C ASP A 25 1.90 11.45 0.79
N THR A 26 3.00 10.73 0.94
CA THR A 26 3.11 9.61 1.86
C THR A 26 3.10 10.08 3.32
N SER A 27 2.82 11.36 3.61
CA SER A 27 2.63 11.83 4.98
C SER A 27 1.25 11.48 5.57
N ALA A 28 0.40 10.75 4.86
CA ALA A 28 -0.77 10.09 5.44
C ALA A 28 -0.35 8.98 6.42
N ASP A 29 0.01 9.40 7.64
CA ASP A 29 0.07 8.60 8.85
C ASP A 29 0.71 7.22 8.67
N ASN A 30 2.00 7.19 8.33
CA ASN A 30 2.83 5.97 8.35
C ASN A 30 2.99 5.34 9.74
N ASN A 31 2.28 5.85 10.75
CA ASN A 31 2.15 5.17 12.03
C ASN A 31 1.09 4.07 11.90
N ILE A 32 1.38 3.09 11.03
CA ILE A 32 0.65 1.84 10.97
C ILE A 32 1.11 1.04 12.19
N MET A 33 0.58 1.47 13.33
CA MET A 33 0.93 0.96 14.63
C MET A 33 0.42 -0.48 14.73
N ALA A 34 1.30 -1.37 15.17
CA ALA A 34 0.93 -2.73 15.49
C ALA A 34 -0.13 -2.72 16.60
N LEU A 35 -1.29 -3.29 16.31
CA LEU A 35 -2.38 -3.44 17.27
C LEU A 35 -2.26 -4.81 17.92
N ASN A 36 -2.10 -4.83 19.24
CA ASN A 36 -2.02 -6.07 20.01
C ASN A 36 -3.42 -6.59 20.32
N VAL A 37 -3.58 -7.91 20.26
CA VAL A 37 -4.80 -8.57 20.70
C VAL A 37 -4.93 -8.36 22.22
N PRO A 38 -6.10 -7.92 22.72
CA PRO A 38 -6.34 -7.85 24.16
C PRO A 38 -6.14 -9.22 24.80
N GLY A 39 -5.53 -9.29 25.99
CA GLY A 39 -5.15 -10.56 26.63
C GLY A 39 -6.29 -11.58 26.80
N SER A 40 -7.55 -11.14 26.87
CA SER A 40 -8.73 -12.03 26.93
C SER A 40 -9.03 -12.78 25.62
N TYR A 41 -8.50 -12.29 24.50
CA TYR A 41 -8.67 -12.82 23.15
C TYR A 41 -7.35 -13.31 22.53
N ASN A 42 -6.22 -13.06 23.19
CA ASN A 42 -4.92 -13.55 22.75
C ASN A 42 -4.98 -15.07 22.66
N ASP A 43 -4.49 -15.63 21.56
CA ASP A 43 -4.45 -17.08 21.34
C ASP A 43 -5.85 -17.74 21.36
N ARG A 44 -6.89 -17.03 20.89
CA ARG A 44 -8.28 -17.55 20.78
C ARG A 44 -8.95 -17.21 19.45
N ILE A 45 -8.17 -16.71 18.50
CA ILE A 45 -8.66 -16.24 17.22
C ILE A 45 -8.63 -17.40 16.24
N SER A 46 -9.81 -17.84 15.82
CA SER A 46 -10.01 -18.96 14.89
C SER A 46 -10.62 -18.55 13.54
N SER A 47 -10.95 -17.26 13.38
CA SER A 47 -11.42 -16.68 12.12
C SER A 47 -11.01 -15.21 12.02
N ILE A 48 -10.77 -14.75 10.80
CA ILE A 48 -10.43 -13.35 10.51
C ILE A 48 -11.23 -12.83 9.32
N ARG A 49 -11.61 -11.56 9.38
CA ARG A 49 -12.25 -10.86 8.26
C ARG A 49 -11.85 -9.40 8.27
N ASN A 50 -11.22 -8.96 7.18
CA ASN A 50 -11.02 -7.55 6.91
C ASN A 50 -12.28 -6.97 6.24
N LEU A 51 -13.12 -6.28 7.03
CA LEU A 51 -14.36 -5.67 6.54
C LEU A 51 -14.12 -4.62 5.44
N ASP A 52 -12.98 -3.93 5.49
CA ASP A 52 -12.60 -2.86 4.56
C ASP A 52 -11.48 -3.29 3.61
N LYS A 53 -11.48 -4.56 3.17
CA LYS A 53 -10.43 -5.16 2.32
C LYS A 53 -10.13 -4.42 1.01
N ASN A 54 -11.05 -3.58 0.54
CA ASN A 54 -10.87 -2.76 -0.65
C ASN A 54 -9.99 -1.52 -0.39
N ARG A 55 -9.98 -1.02 0.85
CA ARG A 55 -9.25 0.19 1.26
C ARG A 55 -7.95 -0.15 1.98
N PHE A 56 -7.99 -1.19 2.81
CA PHE A 56 -6.87 -1.61 3.64
C PHE A 56 -6.44 -3.04 3.33
N HIS A 57 -5.16 -3.31 3.51
CA HIS A 57 -4.59 -4.65 3.51
C HIS A 57 -4.01 -4.93 4.89
N CYS A 58 -4.62 -5.87 5.60
CA CYS A 58 -4.16 -6.25 6.93
C CYS A 58 -3.14 -7.40 6.85
N VAL A 59 -2.31 -7.53 7.87
CA VAL A 59 -1.36 -8.63 8.10
C VAL A 59 -1.44 -9.00 9.58
N TRP A 60 -1.58 -10.28 9.86
CA TRP A 60 -1.79 -10.86 11.19
C TRP A 60 -0.50 -11.55 11.65
N TYR A 61 -0.21 -11.52 12.95
CA TYR A 61 1.09 -11.93 13.49
C TYR A 61 0.94 -12.81 14.73
N GLU A 62 1.86 -13.75 14.87
CA GLU A 62 1.92 -14.70 15.98
C GLU A 62 2.26 -14.05 17.33
N HIS A 63 3.07 -12.99 17.32
CA HIS A 63 3.50 -12.31 18.55
C HIS A 63 2.95 -10.89 18.63
N SER A 64 3.06 -10.28 19.80
CA SER A 64 2.78 -8.85 19.99
C SER A 64 3.68 -7.99 19.11
N ASN A 65 3.23 -6.76 18.84
CA ASN A 65 3.95 -5.72 18.12
C ASN A 65 4.35 -6.11 16.68
N CYS A 66 3.50 -6.90 16.01
CA CYS A 66 3.71 -7.42 14.67
C CYS A 66 5.03 -8.21 14.51
N GLY A 67 5.40 -8.98 15.53
CA GLY A 67 6.56 -9.87 15.52
C GLY A 67 6.23 -11.31 15.13
N GLY A 68 7.28 -12.09 14.85
CA GLY A 68 7.15 -13.52 14.55
C GLY A 68 6.62 -13.80 13.14
N ARG A 69 5.98 -14.95 12.97
CA ARG A 69 5.38 -15.34 11.69
C ARG A 69 4.19 -14.45 11.36
N SER A 70 3.98 -14.24 10.06
CA SER A 70 2.92 -13.41 9.53
C SER A 70 1.99 -14.18 8.61
N TYR A 71 0.70 -13.86 8.69
CA TYR A 71 -0.36 -14.31 7.79
C TYR A 71 -0.91 -13.08 7.05
N SER A 72 -1.28 -13.21 5.78
CA SER A 72 -1.70 -12.05 4.95
C SER A 72 -3.05 -12.25 4.26
N ASN A 73 -3.75 -13.35 4.51
CA ASN A 73 -5.07 -13.60 3.95
C ASN A 73 -6.08 -12.61 4.54
N GLN A 74 -6.86 -11.95 3.68
CA GLN A 74 -7.76 -10.88 4.11
C GLN A 74 -9.02 -11.39 4.79
N GLU A 75 -9.41 -12.62 4.48
CA GLU A 75 -10.58 -13.29 5.03
C GLU A 75 -10.26 -14.76 5.15
N ASP A 76 -10.55 -15.31 6.31
CA ASP A 76 -10.42 -16.72 6.60
C ASP A 76 -11.47 -17.09 7.65
N ALA A 77 -12.44 -17.89 7.24
CA ALA A 77 -13.55 -18.28 8.11
C ALA A 77 -13.13 -19.37 9.12
N ASN A 78 -12.01 -20.05 8.89
CA ASN A 78 -11.56 -21.14 9.73
C ASN A 78 -10.04 -21.32 9.66
N LEU A 79 -9.31 -20.64 10.55
CA LEU A 79 -7.85 -20.75 10.66
C LEU A 79 -7.34 -22.14 11.06
N HIS A 80 -8.23 -23.07 11.42
CA HIS A 80 -7.88 -24.47 11.65
C HIS A 80 -7.79 -25.29 10.37
N ASP A 81 -8.24 -24.76 9.23
CA ASP A 81 -8.06 -25.44 7.96
C ASP A 81 -6.61 -25.36 7.47
N GLY A 82 -6.23 -26.28 6.56
CA GLY A 82 -4.85 -26.38 6.09
C GLY A 82 -3.85 -26.84 7.17
N ASP A 83 -2.83 -26.02 7.44
CA ASP A 83 -1.78 -26.34 8.42
C ASP A 83 -2.13 -25.94 9.86
N GLY A 84 -3.25 -25.21 10.04
CA GLY A 84 -3.78 -24.80 11.33
C GLY A 84 -2.85 -23.88 12.14
N PHE A 85 -1.75 -23.38 11.55
CA PHE A 85 -0.68 -22.75 12.32
C PHE A 85 -1.16 -21.49 13.03
N PHE A 86 -1.93 -20.65 12.35
CA PHE A 86 -2.40 -19.37 12.90
C PHE A 86 -3.65 -19.49 13.77
N SER A 87 -4.27 -20.67 13.87
CA SER A 87 -5.40 -20.85 14.76
C SER A 87 -4.97 -20.69 16.20
N ASP A 88 -5.67 -19.82 16.93
CA ASP A 88 -5.40 -19.58 18.35
C ASP A 88 -3.94 -19.14 18.60
N ARG A 89 -3.33 -18.44 17.65
CA ARG A 89 -1.95 -17.89 17.79
C ARG A 89 -1.80 -16.44 17.41
N ILE A 90 -2.83 -15.82 16.86
CA ILE A 90 -2.75 -14.40 16.47
C ILE A 90 -2.69 -13.56 17.75
N SER A 91 -1.62 -12.78 17.88
CA SER A 91 -1.37 -11.89 19.02
C SER A 91 -1.26 -10.41 18.63
N SER A 92 -1.11 -10.11 17.33
CA SER A 92 -1.21 -8.72 16.84
C SER A 92 -1.55 -8.66 15.34
N TRP A 93 -1.95 -7.47 14.87
CA TRP A 93 -2.17 -7.21 13.46
C TRP A 93 -1.80 -5.77 13.11
N ARG A 94 -1.56 -5.53 11.81
CA ARG A 94 -1.42 -4.18 11.24
C ARG A 94 -2.18 -4.09 9.94
N CYS A 95 -2.72 -2.91 9.64
CA CYS A 95 -3.47 -2.66 8.41
C CYS A 95 -2.89 -1.48 7.67
N ASN A 96 -2.39 -1.73 6.46
CA ASN A 96 -1.83 -0.69 5.62
C ASN A 96 -2.90 -0.21 4.63
N THR A 97 -2.97 1.08 4.38
CA THR A 97 -3.73 1.60 3.22
C THR A 97 -3.17 0.98 1.96
N ARG A 98 -4.03 0.54 1.02
CA ARG A 98 -3.61 0.00 -0.28
C ARG A 98 -2.97 1.06 -1.22
N GLN A 99 -2.46 2.17 -0.69
CA GLN A 99 -1.75 3.21 -1.44
C GLN A 99 -0.50 2.69 -2.17
N PHE A 100 -0.05 1.45 -1.92
CA PHE A 100 1.14 0.87 -2.54
C PHE A 100 0.89 -0.07 -3.74
N ARG A 101 -0.32 -0.13 -4.32
CA ARG A 101 -0.57 -0.95 -5.53
C ARG A 101 -0.77 -0.18 -6.84
N ALA A 102 -0.68 1.15 -6.85
CA ALA A 102 -0.73 1.94 -8.09
C ALA A 102 0.66 2.25 -8.69
N ALA A 103 1.76 1.86 -8.05
CA ALA A 103 3.11 2.10 -8.59
C ALA A 103 3.64 0.99 -9.51
N ALA A 104 2.93 -0.15 -9.63
CA ALA A 104 3.34 -1.28 -10.48
C ALA A 104 2.25 -1.80 -11.43
N ALA A 105 1.01 -1.35 -11.28
CA ALA A 105 -0.06 -1.60 -12.24
C ALA A 105 -0.35 -0.27 -12.94
N GLY A 106 0.21 -0.12 -14.15
CA GLY A 106 -0.16 1.01 -15.00
C GLY A 106 -1.66 1.03 -15.25
N SER A 107 -2.20 2.25 -15.35
CA SER A 107 -3.41 2.57 -16.11
C SER A 107 -4.71 1.88 -15.66
N GLU A 108 -5.45 2.52 -14.76
CA GLU A 108 -6.91 2.55 -14.88
C GLU A 108 -7.44 3.92 -14.43
N VAL A 109 -7.61 4.79 -15.43
CA VAL A 109 -8.50 5.94 -15.37
C VAL A 109 -9.91 5.39 -15.17
N VAL A 110 -10.50 5.61 -13.99
CA VAL A 110 -11.94 5.43 -13.79
C VAL A 110 -12.61 6.70 -14.30
N ASP A 111 -13.00 6.72 -15.56
CA ASP A 111 -13.92 7.73 -16.09
C ASP A 111 -15.29 7.57 -15.40
N VAL A 112 -15.65 8.55 -14.58
CA VAL A 112 -17.02 8.70 -14.08
C VAL A 112 -17.81 9.39 -15.19
N ALA A 113 -18.55 8.61 -15.97
CA ALA A 113 -19.54 9.16 -16.88
C ALA A 113 -20.67 9.83 -16.07
N GLU A 114 -20.70 11.16 -16.08
CA GLU A 114 -21.85 11.94 -15.62
C GLU A 114 -22.96 11.77 -16.66
N GLN A 115 -24.04 11.07 -16.28
CA GLN A 115 -25.30 11.08 -17.04
C GLN A 115 -26.06 12.37 -16.71
N GLN A 116 -26.11 13.33 -17.64
CA GLN A 116 -27.25 14.22 -17.88
C GLN A 116 -27.34 14.57 -19.37
#